data_AF-A0A7G3ZDJ9-F1
#
_entry.id   AF-A0A7G3ZDJ9-F1
#
_cell.length_a   1.000
_cell.length_b   1.000
_cell.length_c   1.000
_cell.angle_alpha   90.00
_cell.angle_beta   90.00
_cell.angle_gamma   90.00
#
_symmetry.space_group_name_H-M   'P 1'
#
loop_
_entity.id
_entity.type
_entity.pdbx_description
1 polymer ?
#
loop_
_entity_poly.entity_id
_entity_poly.type
_entity_poly.pdbx_seq_one_letter_code
_entity_poly.pdbx_strand_id
1 'polypeptide(L)'
;MGSLSDSSSRRRDWLVSEDDSECFLKPAKFSQDDINVFHNAEATVASDGLLQLQRICDSLQQDNVLITDRVSFGKRIWDLHTYEEDPAAFPIQNVPIKCNILSSMSELLRNRRHDDLSDDSMEKVAKVLDYLRKLSEAAVFNDASKPPKAVERVRTLDPSRSRRPMSGSFSHRKSNRPSAAAGGRASGQKGKELSIDNISKFHEYKPLIVSLHSRLKLLDQKNRRNDLIFDFVLHNICKFILDDCKLLLIDYIEREILNL
;
A
#
# COMPACT_ATOMS: atom_id res chain seq x y z
N MET A 1 -49.07 21.82 16.68
CA MET A 1 -49.11 21.26 15.31
C MET A 1 -47.76 21.53 14.66
N GLY A 2 -46.84 20.56 14.73
CA GLY A 2 -45.52 20.64 14.10
C GLY A 2 -45.25 19.29 13.46
N SER A 3 -45.25 19.26 12.14
CA SER A 3 -45.04 18.05 11.33
C SER A 3 -43.54 17.73 11.34
N LEU A 4 -43.17 16.63 11.99
CA LEU A 4 -41.86 16.01 11.88
C LEU A 4 -41.83 15.29 10.53
N SER A 5 -41.18 15.91 9.55
CA SER A 5 -40.95 15.34 8.23
C SER A 5 -39.94 14.19 8.33
N ASP A 6 -40.42 13.00 8.01
CA ASP A 6 -39.72 11.74 7.93
C ASP A 6 -38.67 11.76 6.79
N SER A 7 -37.41 11.96 7.16
CA SER A 7 -36.24 11.95 6.24
C SER A 7 -35.56 10.58 6.15
N SER A 8 -36.24 9.50 6.55
CA SER A 8 -35.64 8.17 6.73
C SER A 8 -35.66 7.28 5.47
N SER A 9 -36.23 7.75 4.36
CA SER A 9 -36.58 6.87 3.21
C SER A 9 -35.62 6.90 2.01
N ARG A 10 -34.43 7.53 2.11
CA ARG A 10 -33.47 7.63 0.99
C ARG A 10 -32.27 6.67 1.04
N ARG A 11 -32.24 5.69 1.94
CA ARG A 11 -31.03 4.91 2.26
C ARG A 11 -30.96 3.47 1.73
N ARG A 12 -31.83 3.04 0.81
CA ARG A 12 -31.86 1.63 0.37
C ARG A 12 -31.95 1.37 -1.15
N ASP A 13 -31.56 2.34 -1.99
CA ASP A 13 -31.45 2.10 -3.44
C ASP A 13 -30.08 1.49 -3.86
N TRP A 14 -29.25 1.12 -2.89
CA TRP A 14 -28.00 0.37 -3.11
C TRP A 14 -28.18 -1.14 -3.03
N LEU A 15 -29.42 -1.64 -3.05
CA LEU A 15 -29.69 -3.06 -3.26
C LEU A 15 -28.93 -3.45 -4.53
N VAL A 16 -27.80 -4.14 -4.34
CA VAL A 16 -27.04 -4.84 -5.36
C VAL A 16 -28.07 -5.41 -6.32
N SER A 17 -28.12 -4.88 -7.54
CA SER A 17 -29.08 -5.34 -8.54
C SER A 17 -28.96 -6.87 -8.56
N GLU A 18 -30.06 -7.62 -8.70
CA GLU A 18 -29.96 -9.10 -8.80
C GLU A 18 -28.89 -9.49 -9.86
N ASP A 19 -28.71 -8.65 -10.89
CA ASP A 19 -27.66 -8.72 -11.90
C ASP A 19 -26.21 -8.65 -11.36
N ASP A 20 -25.92 -7.84 -10.34
CA ASP A 20 -24.55 -7.66 -9.83
C ASP A 20 -24.07 -8.94 -9.12
N SER A 21 -24.95 -9.63 -8.37
CA SER A 21 -24.60 -10.92 -7.76
C SER A 21 -24.27 -11.98 -8.83
N GLU A 22 -24.99 -11.95 -9.95
CA GLU A 22 -24.72 -12.84 -11.07
C GLU A 22 -23.36 -12.54 -11.73
N CYS A 23 -22.91 -11.29 -11.76
CA CYS A 23 -21.61 -10.91 -12.32
C CYS A 23 -20.42 -11.52 -11.56
N PHE A 24 -20.53 -11.70 -10.23
CA PHE A 24 -19.46 -12.30 -9.42
C PHE A 24 -19.57 -13.82 -9.30
N LEU A 25 -20.78 -14.37 -9.40
CA LEU A 25 -21.02 -15.81 -9.30
C LEU A 25 -20.88 -16.54 -10.64
N LYS A 26 -21.07 -15.84 -11.77
CA LYS A 26 -20.85 -16.42 -13.10
C LYS A 26 -19.36 -16.29 -13.46
N PRO A 27 -18.75 -17.31 -14.09
CA PRO A 27 -17.41 -17.19 -14.64
C PRO A 27 -17.37 -15.99 -15.60
N ALA A 28 -16.51 -15.01 -15.29
CA ALA A 28 -16.30 -13.88 -16.16
C ALA A 28 -15.81 -14.37 -17.53
N LYS A 29 -16.50 -13.95 -18.59
CA LYS A 29 -16.19 -14.35 -19.96
C LYS A 29 -15.12 -13.42 -20.52
N PHE A 30 -13.87 -13.79 -20.34
CA PHE A 30 -12.75 -13.13 -21.01
C PHE A 30 -12.50 -13.76 -22.37
N SER A 31 -12.13 -12.94 -23.34
CA SER A 31 -11.73 -13.46 -24.65
C SER A 31 -10.42 -14.23 -24.51
N GLN A 32 -10.17 -15.19 -25.40
CA GLN A 32 -8.89 -15.88 -25.44
C GLN A 32 -7.74 -14.89 -25.67
N ASP A 33 -8.00 -13.78 -26.36
CA ASP A 33 -7.04 -12.70 -26.56
C ASP A 33 -6.65 -12.03 -25.24
N ASP A 34 -7.61 -11.75 -24.36
CA ASP A 34 -7.35 -11.17 -23.04
C ASP A 34 -6.43 -12.05 -22.19
N ILE A 35 -6.64 -13.38 -22.26
CA ILE A 35 -5.83 -14.38 -21.54
C ILE A 35 -4.47 -14.55 -22.20
N ASN A 36 -4.42 -14.58 -23.53
CA ASN A 36 -3.19 -14.69 -24.30
C ASN A 36 -2.24 -13.52 -24.05
N VAL A 37 -2.75 -12.33 -23.72
CA VAL A 37 -1.92 -11.17 -23.32
C VAL A 37 -1.08 -11.49 -22.06
N PHE A 38 -1.52 -12.40 -21.19
CA PHE A 38 -0.73 -12.85 -20.03
C PHE A 38 0.32 -13.93 -20.39
N HIS A 39 0.09 -14.73 -21.43
CA HIS A 39 0.92 -15.89 -21.73
C HIS A 39 1.91 -15.70 -22.88
N ASN A 40 1.64 -14.78 -23.81
CA ASN A 40 2.41 -14.64 -25.06
C ASN A 40 3.52 -13.59 -24.99
N ALA A 41 3.77 -13.00 -23.82
CA ALA A 41 4.79 -11.99 -23.72
C ALA A 41 6.15 -12.66 -23.46
N GLU A 42 7.05 -12.63 -24.46
CA GLU A 42 8.51 -12.57 -24.22
C GLU A 42 8.84 -11.23 -23.55
N ALA A 43 8.18 -10.95 -22.43
CA ALA A 43 8.19 -9.65 -21.81
C ALA A 43 9.49 -9.45 -21.05
N THR A 44 10.03 -8.24 -21.20
CA THR A 44 11.05 -7.75 -20.29
C THR A 44 10.39 -7.41 -18.95
N VAL A 45 11.18 -7.39 -17.88
CA VAL A 45 10.72 -6.92 -16.55
C VAL A 45 10.07 -5.52 -16.64
N ALA A 46 10.57 -4.68 -17.57
CA ALA A 46 10.00 -3.37 -17.85
C ALA A 46 8.59 -3.42 -18.42
N SER A 47 8.35 -4.24 -19.45
CA SER A 47 7.01 -4.38 -20.03
C SER A 47 6.04 -5.01 -19.04
N ASP A 48 6.46 -6.00 -18.26
CA ASP A 48 5.60 -6.66 -17.26
C ASP A 48 5.18 -5.71 -16.15
N GLY A 49 6.15 -5.00 -15.54
CA GLY A 49 5.87 -4.03 -14.49
C GLY A 49 4.94 -2.91 -14.98
N LEU A 50 5.15 -2.43 -16.21
CA LEU A 50 4.32 -1.37 -16.78
C LEU A 50 2.91 -1.86 -17.12
N LEU A 51 2.77 -3.03 -17.74
CA LEU A 51 1.49 -3.62 -18.11
C LEU A 51 0.66 -3.96 -16.87
N GLN A 52 1.28 -4.52 -15.84
CA GLN A 52 0.64 -4.83 -14.57
C GLN A 52 0.08 -3.56 -13.90
N LEU A 53 0.87 -2.48 -13.88
CA LEU A 53 0.44 -1.22 -13.31
C LEU A 53 -0.61 -0.50 -14.16
N GLN A 54 -0.54 -0.63 -15.49
CA GLN A 54 -1.57 -0.14 -16.42
C GLN A 54 -2.92 -0.81 -16.13
N ARG A 55 -2.96 -2.14 -16.00
CA ARG A 55 -4.19 -2.88 -15.66
C ARG A 55 -4.78 -2.46 -14.31
N ILE A 56 -3.92 -2.24 -13.31
CA ILE A 56 -4.34 -1.66 -12.02
C ILE A 56 -4.94 -0.27 -12.24
N CYS A 57 -4.34 0.58 -13.06
CA CYS A 57 -4.89 1.91 -13.37
C CYS A 57 -6.23 1.82 -14.10
N ASP A 58 -6.38 0.86 -15.02
CA ASP A 58 -7.63 0.66 -15.75
C ASP A 58 -8.74 0.22 -14.81
N SER A 59 -8.46 -0.64 -13.82
CA SER A 59 -9.45 -1.05 -12.82
C SER A 59 -9.91 0.09 -11.89
N LEU A 60 -9.14 1.18 -11.79
CA LEU A 60 -9.59 2.39 -11.09
C LEU A 60 -10.71 3.13 -11.86
N GLN A 61 -10.84 2.88 -13.16
CA GLN A 61 -11.74 3.63 -14.06
C GLN A 61 -12.84 2.76 -14.67
N GLN A 62 -12.59 1.47 -14.84
CA GLN A 62 -13.44 0.53 -15.56
C GLN A 62 -13.84 -0.62 -14.62
N ASP A 63 -14.97 -1.25 -14.91
CA ASP A 63 -15.40 -2.49 -14.25
C ASP A 63 -14.86 -3.71 -15.01
N ASN A 64 -14.75 -4.85 -14.31
CA ASN A 64 -14.35 -6.15 -14.88
C ASN A 64 -12.96 -6.18 -15.55
N VAL A 65 -11.99 -5.43 -15.03
CA VAL A 65 -10.62 -5.42 -15.57
C VAL A 65 -9.81 -6.59 -15.01
N LEU A 66 -9.22 -7.41 -15.88
CA LEU A 66 -8.26 -8.43 -15.45
C LEU A 66 -6.98 -7.78 -14.92
N ILE A 67 -6.80 -7.83 -13.60
CA ILE A 67 -5.56 -7.40 -12.94
C ILE A 67 -4.57 -8.55 -12.83
N THR A 68 -5.02 -9.80 -12.84
CA THR A 68 -4.17 -11.00 -13.00
C THR A 68 -4.85 -11.99 -13.95
N ASP A 69 -4.21 -13.13 -14.21
CA ASP A 69 -4.77 -14.25 -14.98
C ASP A 69 -6.05 -14.86 -14.37
N ARG A 70 -6.33 -14.56 -13.10
CA ARG A 70 -7.41 -15.17 -12.30
C ARG A 70 -8.30 -14.16 -11.59
N VAL A 71 -7.93 -12.89 -11.56
CA VAL A 71 -8.61 -11.88 -10.77
C VAL A 71 -9.03 -10.74 -11.68
N SER A 72 -10.35 -10.55 -11.76
CA SER A 72 -10.96 -9.34 -12.28
C SER A 72 -11.25 -8.36 -11.15
N PHE A 73 -11.01 -7.08 -11.38
CA PHE A 73 -11.21 -6.02 -10.41
C PHE A 73 -11.94 -4.86 -11.08
N GLY A 74 -12.88 -4.25 -10.37
CA GLY A 74 -13.71 -3.17 -10.90
C GLY A 74 -13.60 -1.89 -10.09
N LYS A 75 -14.00 -0.79 -10.73
CA LYS A 75 -14.02 0.55 -10.14
C LYS A 75 -14.82 0.60 -8.85
N ARG A 76 -15.93 -0.13 -8.76
CA ARG A 76 -16.80 -0.13 -7.57
C ARG A 76 -16.10 -0.67 -6.32
N ILE A 77 -15.22 -1.65 -6.47
CA ILE A 77 -14.47 -2.26 -5.34
C ILE A 77 -13.45 -1.28 -4.76
N TRP A 78 -13.02 -0.30 -5.56
CA TRP A 78 -12.18 0.78 -5.05
C TRP A 78 -12.96 1.81 -4.22
N ASP A 79 -14.29 1.83 -4.25
CA ASP A 79 -15.08 2.85 -3.57
C ASP A 79 -14.96 2.75 -2.04
N LEU A 80 -14.86 3.90 -1.39
CA LEU A 80 -14.73 3.99 0.06
C LEU A 80 -16.06 4.22 0.76
N HIS A 81 -17.14 4.47 0.02
CA HIS A 81 -18.44 4.81 0.60
C HIS A 81 -18.94 3.73 1.58
N THR A 82 -18.66 2.45 1.30
CA THR A 82 -18.96 1.30 2.18
C THR A 82 -18.34 1.40 3.58
N TYR A 83 -17.28 2.20 3.77
CA TYR A 83 -16.56 2.34 5.04
C TYR A 83 -16.85 3.65 5.78
N GLU A 84 -17.75 4.50 5.27
CA GLU A 84 -18.08 5.78 5.93
C GLU A 84 -18.71 5.57 7.31
N GLU A 85 -19.54 4.53 7.46
CA GLU A 85 -20.24 4.23 8.72
C GLU A 85 -19.36 3.45 9.70
N ASP A 86 -18.48 2.58 9.20
CA ASP A 86 -17.53 1.84 10.01
C ASP A 86 -16.10 1.93 9.45
N PRO A 87 -15.37 3.02 9.78
CA PRO A 87 -13.98 3.17 9.36
C PRO A 87 -13.04 2.09 9.90
N ALA A 88 -13.44 1.34 10.94
CA ALA A 88 -12.62 0.28 11.52
C ALA A 88 -12.68 -1.02 10.71
N ALA A 89 -13.68 -1.15 9.84
CA ALA A 89 -13.82 -2.28 8.92
C ALA A 89 -12.86 -2.25 7.73
N PHE A 90 -12.22 -1.12 7.47
CA PHE A 90 -11.41 -0.97 6.26
C PHE A 90 -10.25 -1.98 6.22
N PRO A 91 -10.21 -2.88 5.21
CA PRO A 91 -9.37 -4.07 5.27
C PRO A 91 -7.91 -3.77 4.96
N ILE A 92 -7.61 -2.61 4.35
CA ILE A 92 -6.24 -2.26 3.95
C ILE A 92 -5.51 -1.60 5.12
N GLN A 93 -4.35 -2.19 5.41
CA GLN A 93 -3.44 -1.69 6.42
C GLN A 93 -2.26 -0.89 5.84
N ASN A 94 -1.65 -0.07 6.71
CA ASN A 94 -0.41 0.66 6.45
C ASN A 94 -0.46 1.56 5.21
N VAL A 95 -1.64 2.11 4.87
CA VAL A 95 -1.84 2.96 3.69
C VAL A 95 -0.91 4.19 3.70
N PRO A 96 -0.69 4.90 4.83
CA PRO A 96 0.23 6.03 4.85
C PRO A 96 1.65 5.67 4.40
N ILE A 97 2.14 4.48 4.78
CA ILE A 97 3.48 4.01 4.41
C ILE A 97 3.52 3.69 2.91
N LYS A 98 2.49 3.01 2.38
CA LYS A 98 2.38 2.70 0.95
C LYS A 98 2.29 3.97 0.10
N CYS A 99 1.51 4.96 0.52
CA CYS A 99 1.47 6.27 -0.13
C CYS A 99 2.85 6.95 -0.13
N ASN A 100 3.59 6.88 0.99
CA ASN A 100 4.94 7.42 1.06
C ASN A 100 5.93 6.71 0.11
N ILE A 101 5.80 5.40 -0.07
CA ILE A 101 6.61 4.64 -1.04
C ILE A 101 6.28 5.09 -2.47
N LEU A 102 4.99 5.19 -2.82
CA LEU A 102 4.56 5.63 -4.16
C LEU A 102 4.98 7.06 -4.48
N SER A 103 4.86 7.97 -3.52
CA SER A 103 5.26 9.38 -3.69
C SER A 103 6.78 9.51 -3.84
N SER A 104 7.55 8.83 -2.98
CA SER A 104 9.01 8.81 -3.05
C SER A 104 9.50 8.23 -4.38
N MET A 105 8.86 7.15 -4.84
CA MET A 105 9.17 6.56 -6.15
C MET A 105 8.85 7.52 -7.29
N SER A 106 7.69 8.18 -7.24
CA SER A 106 7.29 9.19 -8.23
C SER A 106 8.26 10.36 -8.28
N GLU A 107 8.78 10.80 -7.14
CA GLU A 107 9.78 11.86 -7.04
C GLU A 107 11.15 11.42 -7.57
N LEU A 108 11.58 10.20 -7.23
CA LEU A 108 12.81 9.60 -7.79
C LEU A 108 12.78 9.60 -9.32
N LEU A 109 11.66 9.18 -9.91
CA LEU A 109 11.45 9.20 -11.36
C LEU A 109 11.40 10.63 -11.93
N ARG A 110 10.89 11.60 -11.17
CA ARG A 110 10.90 13.01 -11.58
C ARG A 110 12.33 13.51 -11.76
N ASN A 111 13.15 13.30 -10.75
CA ASN A 111 14.49 13.86 -10.66
C ASN A 111 15.41 13.18 -11.70
N ARG A 112 15.20 11.88 -11.91
CA ARG A 112 15.94 11.10 -12.90
C ARG A 112 15.72 11.54 -14.35
N ARG A 113 14.61 12.23 -14.66
CA ARG A 113 14.40 12.79 -16.01
C ARG A 113 15.38 13.93 -16.31
N HIS A 114 15.91 14.59 -15.28
CA HIS A 114 16.80 15.74 -15.40
C HIS A 114 18.28 15.37 -15.25
N ASP A 115 18.58 14.28 -14.53
CA ASP A 115 19.95 13.83 -14.32
C ASP A 115 20.44 12.97 -15.49
N ASP A 116 21.67 13.25 -15.94
CA ASP A 116 22.38 12.39 -16.87
C ASP A 116 22.50 10.97 -16.30
N LEU A 117 22.51 9.96 -17.18
CA LEU A 117 22.65 8.53 -16.85
C LEU A 117 24.06 8.17 -16.35
N SER A 118 24.61 8.95 -15.43
CA SER A 118 25.89 8.68 -14.78
C SER A 118 25.76 7.51 -13.80
N ASP A 119 26.86 6.79 -13.59
CA ASP A 119 26.88 5.64 -12.67
C ASP A 119 26.63 6.10 -11.22
N ASP A 120 27.10 7.30 -10.83
CA ASP A 120 26.83 7.93 -9.53
C ASP A 120 25.33 8.16 -9.30
N SER A 121 24.59 8.54 -10.34
CA SER A 121 23.12 8.71 -10.28
C SER A 121 22.44 7.36 -10.03
N MET A 122 22.90 6.31 -10.70
CA MET A 122 22.34 4.96 -10.53
C MET A 122 22.61 4.38 -9.15
N GLU A 123 23.76 4.65 -8.55
CA GLU A 123 24.05 4.24 -7.17
C GLU A 123 23.10 4.90 -6.18
N LYS A 124 22.79 6.20 -6.36
CA LYS A 124 21.79 6.91 -5.54
C LYS A 124 20.41 6.29 -5.70
N VAL A 125 19.99 6.00 -6.93
CA VAL A 125 18.71 5.31 -7.21
C VAL A 125 18.66 3.97 -6.48
N ALA A 126 19.70 3.15 -6.60
CA ALA A 126 19.76 1.83 -5.94
C ALA A 126 19.62 1.95 -4.40
N LYS A 127 20.29 2.93 -3.78
CA LYS A 127 20.18 3.20 -2.34
C LYS A 127 18.77 3.60 -1.93
N VAL A 128 18.10 4.46 -2.72
CA VAL A 128 16.71 4.85 -2.47
C VAL A 128 15.78 3.64 -2.59
N LEU A 129 15.94 2.82 -3.63
CA LEU A 129 15.11 1.62 -3.81
C LEU A 129 15.32 0.58 -2.70
N ASP A 130 16.55 0.37 -2.24
CA ASP A 130 16.83 -0.50 -1.10
C ASP A 130 16.16 0.02 0.20
N TYR A 131 16.19 1.33 0.42
CA TYR A 131 15.46 1.95 1.53
C TYR A 131 13.95 1.74 1.40
N LEU A 132 13.36 2.00 0.23
CA LEU A 132 11.92 1.81 -0.01
C LEU A 132 11.50 0.34 0.12
N ARG A 133 12.36 -0.60 -0.30
CA ARG A 133 12.16 -2.04 -0.10
C ARG A 133 12.05 -2.37 1.38
N LYS A 134 13.04 -1.96 2.18
CA LYS A 134 13.04 -2.17 3.63
C LYS A 134 11.84 -1.52 4.32
N LEU A 135 11.42 -0.35 3.86
CA LEU A 135 10.22 0.32 4.36
C LEU A 135 8.95 -0.49 4.04
N SER A 136 8.86 -1.05 2.83
CA SER A 136 7.74 -1.90 2.42
C SER A 136 7.69 -3.22 3.21
N GLU A 137 8.85 -3.85 3.45
CA GLU A 137 8.95 -5.06 4.26
C GLU A 137 8.55 -4.78 5.71
N ALA A 138 9.06 -3.69 6.29
CA ALA A 138 8.70 -3.27 7.64
C ALA A 138 7.20 -2.99 7.79
N ALA A 139 6.54 -2.45 6.75
CA ALA A 139 5.09 -2.27 6.75
C ALA A 139 4.34 -3.60 6.86
N VAL A 140 4.80 -4.65 6.15
CA VAL A 140 4.21 -5.99 6.23
C VAL A 140 4.44 -6.63 7.60
N PHE A 141 5.63 -6.48 8.19
CA PHE A 141 5.96 -7.10 9.48
C PHE A 141 5.39 -6.38 10.71
N ASN A 142 5.03 -5.10 10.59
CA ASN A 142 4.48 -4.33 11.71
C ASN A 142 3.05 -4.73 12.12
N ASP A 143 2.38 -5.57 11.33
CA ASP A 143 1.17 -6.30 11.75
C ASP A 143 1.44 -7.25 12.94
N ALA A 144 2.71 -7.61 13.18
CA ALA A 144 3.12 -8.47 14.29
C ALA A 144 3.55 -7.69 15.55
N SER A 145 2.76 -6.73 16.03
CA SER A 145 2.77 -6.25 17.43
C SER A 145 4.08 -5.67 18.03
N LYS A 146 5.15 -5.43 17.28
CA LYS A 146 6.39 -4.80 17.80
C LYS A 146 7.00 -3.78 16.83
N PRO A 147 7.11 -2.49 17.22
CA PRO A 147 7.73 -1.49 16.37
C PRO A 147 9.24 -1.76 16.21
N PRO A 148 9.81 -1.59 15.00
CA PRO A 148 11.25 -1.60 14.82
C PRO A 148 11.84 -0.43 15.60
N LYS A 149 12.84 -0.73 16.44
CA LYS A 149 13.65 0.31 17.09
C LYS A 149 14.24 1.19 15.99
N ALA A 150 13.90 2.47 16.04
CA ALA A 150 14.45 3.48 15.15
C ALA A 150 15.96 3.31 15.06
N VAL A 151 16.45 3.10 13.84
CA VAL A 151 17.88 3.08 13.54
C VAL A 151 18.44 4.43 13.98
N GLU A 152 19.23 4.38 15.04
CA GLU A 152 19.92 5.51 15.62
C GLU A 152 20.72 6.19 14.52
N ARG A 153 20.42 7.47 14.27
CA ARG A 153 21.10 8.30 13.28
C ARG A 153 22.60 8.11 13.39
N VAL A 154 23.22 7.76 12.27
CA VAL A 154 24.67 7.72 12.05
C VAL A 154 25.30 8.94 12.70
N ARG A 155 25.96 8.73 13.85
CA ARG A 155 26.83 9.72 14.45
C ARG A 155 28.05 9.84 13.54
N THR A 156 28.25 11.06 13.05
CA THR A 156 29.49 11.55 12.50
C THR A 156 30.69 11.06 13.31
N LEU A 157 31.62 10.39 12.62
CA LEU A 157 32.95 10.03 13.12
C LEU A 157 33.70 11.32 13.47
N ASP A 158 34.00 11.51 14.74
CA ASP A 158 34.96 12.49 15.23
C ASP A 158 36.18 11.72 15.77
N PRO A 159 37.36 11.80 15.12
CA PRO A 159 38.57 11.17 15.61
C PRO A 159 39.39 12.22 16.35
N SER A 160 39.38 12.25 17.69
CA SER A 160 40.54 12.55 18.56
C SER A 160 40.18 12.81 20.03
N ARG A 161 41.03 12.24 20.91
CA ARG A 161 41.30 12.53 22.36
C ARG A 161 40.72 11.51 23.34
N SER A 162 41.54 10.63 23.91
CA SER A 162 42.57 10.84 24.95
C SER A 162 42.08 10.41 26.33
N ARG A 163 42.53 9.21 26.73
CA ARG A 163 42.78 8.65 28.07
C ARG A 163 42.42 9.52 29.30
N ARG A 164 41.68 8.92 30.23
CA ARG A 164 42.12 8.64 31.62
C ARG A 164 41.10 7.76 32.38
N PRO A 165 41.52 6.83 33.25
CA PRO A 165 40.66 6.10 34.18
C PRO A 165 40.72 6.76 35.57
N MET A 166 39.58 6.84 36.26
CA MET A 166 39.55 6.98 37.72
C MET A 166 38.35 6.23 38.30
N SER A 167 38.67 5.52 39.37
CA SER A 167 37.82 4.65 40.18
C SER A 167 37.01 5.46 41.20
N GLY A 168 35.80 4.99 41.53
CA GLY A 168 34.91 5.51 42.57
C GLY A 168 33.52 4.88 42.38
N SER A 169 33.12 3.82 43.07
CA SER A 169 32.85 3.64 44.51
C SER A 169 31.55 4.31 45.00
N PHE A 170 30.63 3.46 45.46
CA PHE A 170 29.40 3.64 46.25
C PHE A 170 28.26 4.52 45.72
N SER A 171 27.09 3.90 45.47
CA SER A 171 25.88 4.17 46.27
C SER A 171 24.73 3.21 45.95
N HIS A 172 24.25 2.55 47.01
CA HIS A 172 22.98 1.85 47.06
C HIS A 172 21.81 2.84 46.89
N ARG A 173 20.87 2.53 45.99
CA ARG A 173 19.52 3.15 46.04
C ARG A 173 18.45 2.07 45.84
N LYS A 174 17.78 1.75 46.94
CA LYS A 174 16.43 1.18 46.99
C LYS A 174 15.52 2.10 46.17
N SER A 175 14.62 1.57 45.34
CA SER A 175 13.21 2.02 45.27
C SER A 175 12.44 1.34 44.14
N ASN A 176 11.27 0.83 44.51
CA ASN A 176 10.08 0.59 43.70
C ASN A 176 10.10 -0.52 42.64
N ARG A 177 9.75 -1.72 43.14
CA ARG A 177 9.01 -2.75 42.41
C ARG A 177 7.55 -2.27 42.25
N PRO A 178 7.02 -2.05 41.04
CA PRO A 178 5.59 -1.88 40.87
C PRO A 178 4.91 -3.24 40.97
N SER A 179 3.90 -3.32 41.83
CA SER A 179 2.95 -4.43 41.92
C SER A 179 2.35 -4.72 40.56
N ALA A 180 2.35 -6.00 40.19
CA ALA A 180 1.49 -6.55 39.17
C ALA A 180 0.03 -6.39 39.63
N ALA A 181 -0.64 -5.38 39.11
CA ALA A 181 -2.08 -5.22 39.23
C ALA A 181 -2.73 -5.62 37.90
N ALA A 182 -3.81 -6.38 38.06
CA ALA A 182 -4.62 -7.01 37.05
C ALA A 182 -5.09 -6.09 35.91
N GLY A 183 -5.19 -6.69 34.72
CA GLY A 183 -6.38 -6.64 33.88
C GLY A 183 -6.90 -5.26 33.48
N GLY A 184 -6.37 -4.72 32.38
CA GLY A 184 -6.97 -3.57 31.69
C GLY A 184 -6.97 -3.78 30.18
N ARG A 185 -8.15 -4.02 29.60
CA ARG A 185 -8.43 -4.14 28.16
C ARG A 185 -8.15 -2.81 27.42
N ALA A 186 -6.89 -2.41 27.30
CA ALA A 186 -6.48 -1.15 26.63
C ALA A 186 -5.95 -1.36 25.20
N SER A 187 -6.04 -2.57 24.63
CA SER A 187 -5.58 -2.84 23.25
C SER A 187 -6.56 -2.41 22.16
N GLY A 188 -7.80 -2.05 22.50
CA GLY A 188 -8.86 -1.78 21.50
C GLY A 188 -8.85 -0.38 20.88
N GLN A 189 -8.23 0.63 21.51
CA GLN A 189 -8.26 2.01 21.00
C GLN A 189 -7.21 2.28 19.91
N LYS A 190 -6.04 1.65 19.99
CA LYS A 190 -4.97 1.86 18.99
C LYS A 190 -5.34 1.34 17.60
N GLY A 191 -6.15 0.29 17.50
CA GLY A 191 -6.58 -0.26 16.21
C GLY A 191 -7.51 0.69 15.44
N LYS A 192 -8.42 1.37 16.14
CA LYS A 192 -9.40 2.28 15.53
C LYS A 192 -8.77 3.57 15.01
N GLU A 193 -7.73 4.08 15.66
CA GLU A 193 -7.04 5.30 15.22
C GLU A 193 -6.27 5.05 13.92
N LEU A 194 -5.61 3.89 13.81
CA LEU A 194 -4.87 3.50 12.60
C LEU A 194 -5.79 3.29 11.39
N SER A 195 -7.02 2.83 11.59
CA SER A 195 -7.96 2.58 10.49
C SER A 195 -8.49 3.89 9.87
N ILE A 196 -8.73 4.91 10.70
CA ILE A 196 -9.16 6.25 10.24
C ILE A 196 -8.05 6.88 9.39
N ASP A 197 -6.80 6.80 9.85
CA ASP A 197 -5.65 7.29 9.08
C ASP A 197 -5.50 6.56 7.74
N ASN A 198 -5.74 5.24 7.72
CA ASN A 198 -5.68 4.45 6.51
C ASN A 198 -6.72 4.89 5.48
N ILE A 199 -7.98 5.06 5.88
CA ILE A 199 -9.05 5.52 4.98
C ILE A 199 -8.74 6.93 4.46
N SER A 200 -8.39 7.85 5.37
CA SER A 200 -8.05 9.23 5.02
C SER A 200 -6.96 9.29 3.95
N LYS A 201 -5.89 8.49 4.13
CA LYS A 201 -4.80 8.38 3.16
C LYS A 201 -5.13 7.58 1.91
N PHE A 202 -6.16 6.76 1.92
CA PHE A 202 -6.54 5.97 0.75
C PHE A 202 -7.05 6.83 -0.41
N HIS A 203 -7.62 8.01 -0.12
CA HIS A 203 -7.95 8.99 -1.15
C HIS A 203 -6.73 9.48 -1.95
N GLU A 204 -5.55 9.54 -1.32
CA GLU A 204 -4.28 9.88 -1.98
C GLU A 204 -3.67 8.69 -2.72
N TYR A 205 -4.04 7.46 -2.36
CA TYR A 205 -3.44 6.23 -2.87
C TYR A 205 -3.69 6.04 -4.37
N LYS A 206 -4.94 6.19 -4.83
CA LYS A 206 -5.30 6.00 -6.25
C LYS A 206 -4.59 7.00 -7.17
N PRO A 207 -4.61 8.33 -6.90
CA PRO A 207 -3.86 9.29 -7.72
C PRO A 207 -2.35 9.01 -7.76
N LEU A 208 -1.77 8.52 -6.66
CA LEU A 208 -0.35 8.16 -6.61
C LEU A 208 0.00 6.97 -7.52
N ILE A 209 -0.88 5.95 -7.59
CA ILE A 209 -0.72 4.82 -8.52
C ILE A 209 -0.71 5.32 -9.97
N VAL A 210 -1.70 6.16 -10.34
CA VAL A 210 -1.81 6.73 -11.70
C VAL A 210 -0.61 7.63 -12.03
N SER A 211 -0.16 8.44 -11.07
CA SER A 211 1.02 9.30 -11.20
C SER A 211 2.29 8.47 -11.44
N LEU A 212 2.49 7.40 -10.65
CA LEU A 212 3.63 6.50 -10.81
C LEU A 212 3.65 5.86 -12.19
N HIS A 213 2.51 5.30 -12.63
CA HIS A 213 2.37 4.70 -13.95
C HIS A 213 2.70 5.70 -15.07
N SER A 214 2.15 6.91 -14.99
CA SER A 214 2.40 7.97 -15.96
C SER A 214 3.89 8.33 -16.06
N ARG A 215 4.61 8.30 -14.94
CA ARG A 215 6.06 8.57 -14.89
C ARG A 215 6.89 7.41 -15.44
N LEU A 216 6.51 6.18 -15.13
CA LEU A 216 7.19 4.99 -15.66
C LEU A 216 7.07 4.88 -17.18
N LYS A 217 5.93 5.28 -17.76
CA LYS A 217 5.75 5.38 -19.22
C LYS A 217 6.77 6.28 -19.91
N LEU A 218 7.34 7.25 -19.20
CA LEU A 218 8.33 8.18 -19.75
C LEU A 218 9.76 7.62 -19.71
N LEU A 219 10.01 6.51 -19.01
CA LEU A 219 11.31 5.86 -19.02
C LEU A 219 11.49 5.01 -20.27
N ASP A 220 12.71 5.00 -20.80
CA ASP A 220 13.08 4.10 -21.89
C ASP A 220 13.10 2.64 -21.41
N GLN A 221 12.16 1.83 -21.89
CA GLN A 221 12.03 0.42 -21.54
C GLN A 221 13.14 -0.45 -22.15
N LYS A 222 13.87 0.05 -23.15
CA LYS A 222 14.99 -0.68 -23.78
C LYS A 222 16.31 -0.47 -23.03
N ASN A 223 16.37 0.53 -22.16
CA ASN A 223 17.56 0.85 -21.40
C ASN A 223 17.67 -0.05 -20.17
N ARG A 224 18.61 -1.01 -20.21
CA ARG A 224 18.86 -1.97 -19.11
C ARG A 224 19.20 -1.33 -17.77
N ARG A 225 19.68 -0.08 -17.74
CA ARG A 225 19.90 0.64 -16.46
C ARG A 225 18.57 0.93 -15.74
N ASN A 226 17.45 0.90 -16.45
CA ASN A 226 16.12 1.08 -15.87
C ASN A 226 15.56 -0.23 -15.30
N ASP A 227 16.17 -1.38 -15.59
CA ASP A 227 15.64 -2.68 -15.18
C ASP A 227 15.49 -2.76 -13.67
N LEU A 228 16.41 -2.19 -12.89
CA LEU A 228 16.30 -2.18 -11.42
C LEU A 228 15.07 -1.40 -10.91
N ILE A 229 14.62 -0.37 -11.65
CA ILE A 229 13.45 0.43 -11.30
C ILE A 229 12.20 -0.39 -11.59
N PHE A 230 12.14 -0.97 -12.79
CA PHE A 230 11.01 -1.80 -13.20
C PHE A 230 10.89 -3.06 -12.35
N ASP A 231 12.01 -3.70 -12.00
CA ASP A 231 12.07 -4.84 -11.08
C ASP A 231 11.52 -4.47 -9.71
N PHE A 232 11.94 -3.32 -9.16
CA PHE A 232 11.42 -2.83 -7.90
C PHE A 232 9.90 -2.59 -7.98
N VAL A 233 9.42 -1.93 -9.04
CA VAL A 233 8.00 -1.64 -9.24
C VAL A 233 7.19 -2.94 -9.34
N LEU A 234 7.65 -3.91 -10.13
CA LEU A 234 6.95 -5.17 -10.34
C LEU A 234 6.87 -5.98 -9.04
N HIS A 235 8.02 -6.22 -8.40
CA HIS A 235 8.09 -7.15 -7.28
C HIS A 235 7.70 -6.55 -5.92
N ASN A 236 7.72 -5.23 -5.77
CA ASN A 236 7.38 -4.56 -4.51
C ASN A 236 6.07 -3.79 -4.64
N ILE A 237 6.00 -2.82 -5.56
CA ILE A 237 4.84 -1.93 -5.67
C ILE A 237 3.61 -2.66 -6.19
N CYS A 238 3.71 -3.30 -7.36
CA CYS A 238 2.58 -4.02 -7.94
C CYS A 238 2.12 -5.14 -7.01
N LYS A 239 3.08 -5.84 -6.38
CA LYS A 239 2.77 -6.89 -5.40
C LYS A 239 1.88 -6.39 -4.27
N PHE A 240 2.25 -5.32 -3.55
CA PHE A 240 1.42 -4.88 -2.42
C PHE A 240 0.09 -4.26 -2.89
N ILE A 241 0.05 -3.61 -4.06
CA ILE A 241 -1.23 -3.08 -4.59
C ILE A 241 -2.16 -4.24 -4.93
N LEU A 242 -1.64 -5.31 -5.53
CA LEU A 242 -2.43 -6.50 -5.84
C LEU A 242 -2.93 -7.20 -4.58
N ASP A 243 -2.13 -7.25 -3.52
CA ASP A 243 -2.57 -7.79 -2.24
C ASP A 243 -3.67 -6.92 -1.61
N ASP A 244 -3.57 -5.59 -1.73
CA ASP A 244 -4.64 -4.66 -1.33
C ASP A 244 -5.92 -4.85 -2.14
N CYS A 245 -5.80 -5.06 -3.46
CA CYS A 245 -6.94 -5.38 -4.31
C CYS A 245 -7.63 -6.67 -3.83
N LYS A 246 -6.87 -7.72 -3.52
CA LYS A 246 -7.46 -8.98 -3.02
C LYS A 246 -8.22 -8.76 -1.71
N LEU A 247 -7.66 -7.99 -0.79
CA LEU A 247 -8.32 -7.67 0.49
C LEU A 247 -9.63 -6.91 0.29
N LEU A 248 -9.63 -5.90 -0.58
CA LEU A 248 -10.86 -5.16 -0.92
C LEU A 248 -11.89 -6.05 -1.62
N LEU A 249 -11.46 -6.91 -2.55
CA LEU A 249 -12.36 -7.81 -3.26
C LEU A 249 -13.03 -8.80 -2.31
N ILE A 250 -12.26 -9.39 -1.38
CA ILE A 250 -12.80 -10.32 -0.38
C ILE A 250 -13.84 -9.60 0.48
N ASP A 251 -13.49 -8.45 1.07
CA ASP A 251 -14.37 -7.69 1.94
C ASP A 251 -15.62 -7.18 1.20
N TYR A 252 -15.48 -6.75 -0.06
CA TYR A 252 -16.61 -6.37 -0.92
C TYR A 252 -17.56 -7.54 -1.17
N ILE A 253 -17.03 -8.74 -1.48
CA ILE A 253 -17.87 -9.94 -1.67
C ILE A 253 -18.59 -10.29 -0.37
N GLU A 254 -17.90 -10.28 0.77
CA GLU A 254 -18.49 -10.60 2.08
C GLU A 254 -19.63 -9.63 2.45
N ARG A 255 -19.38 -8.33 2.32
CA ARG A 255 -20.33 -7.28 2.74
C ARG A 255 -21.48 -7.08 1.75
N GLU A 256 -21.17 -6.88 0.49
CA GLU A 256 -22.16 -6.44 -0.50
C GLU A 256 -22.90 -7.62 -1.14
N ILE A 257 -22.20 -8.73 -1.38
CA ILE A 257 -22.79 -9.87 -2.11
C ILE A 257 -23.38 -10.88 -1.14
N LEU A 258 -22.61 -11.28 -0.12
CA LEU A 258 -23.02 -12.31 0.82
C LEU A 258 -23.82 -11.76 2.00
N ASN A 259 -23.78 -10.44 2.24
CA ASN A 259 -24.41 -9.77 3.38
C ASN A 259 -24.03 -10.40 4.74
N LEU A 260 -22.74 -10.72 4.92
CA LEU A 260 -22.16 -11.26 6.15
C LEU A 260 -21.65 -10.14 7.07
#